data_AF-A0A1S1H7C6-F1
#
_entry.id   AF-A0A1S1H7C6-F1
#
_cell.length_a   1.000
_cell.length_b   1.000
_cell.length_c   1.000
_cell.angle_alpha   90.00
_cell.angle_beta   90.00
_cell.angle_gamma   90.00
#
_symmetry.space_group_name_H-M   'P 1'
#
loop_
_entity.id
_entity.type
_entity.pdbx_description
1 polymer ?
#
loop_
_entity_poly.entity_id
_entity_poly.type
_entity_poly.pdbx_seq_one_letter_code
_entity_poly.pdbx_strand_id
1 'polypeptide(L)' 'MDLSETDPTVTRALALALMRQAKEYLAATNDVDAADQLQRAIDTLLTPRTPVAA' A
#
# COMPACT_ATOMS: atom_id res chain seq x y z
N MET A 1 18.32 22.56 6.64
CA MET A 1 17.20 21.94 5.92
C MET A 1 16.47 21.12 6.96
N ASP A 2 15.40 21.70 7.51
CA ASP A 2 14.50 21.02 8.42
C ASP A 2 13.94 19.82 7.64
N LEU A 3 14.34 18.60 7.99
CA LEU A 3 13.69 17.39 7.50
C LEU A 3 12.31 17.37 8.17
N SER A 4 11.42 18.23 7.68
CA SER A 4 10.02 18.28 8.09
C SER A 4 9.50 16.87 7.96
N GLU A 5 9.24 16.28 9.12
CA GLU A 5 8.53 15.04 9.36
C GLU A 5 7.69 14.69 8.13
N THR A 6 8.18 13.76 7.30
CA THR A 6 7.50 13.40 6.06
C THR A 6 6.08 13.03 6.44
N ASP A 7 5.13 13.88 6.05
CA ASP A 7 3.76 13.78 6.53
C ASP A 7 3.31 12.31 6.38
N PRO A 8 2.92 11.64 7.48
CA PRO A 8 2.64 10.21 7.44
C PRO A 8 1.52 9.89 6.43
N THR A 9 0.68 10.87 6.12
CA THR A 9 -0.33 10.81 5.06
C THR A 9 0.31 10.77 3.68
N VAL A 10 1.29 11.65 3.42
CA VAL A 10 2.02 11.70 2.14
C VAL A 10 2.86 10.43 1.95
N THR A 11 3.52 9.95 3.01
CA THR A 11 4.27 8.69 2.98
C THR A 11 3.35 7.50 2.68
N ARG A 12 2.17 7.45 3.30
CA ARG A 12 1.16 6.41 3.01
C ARG A 12 0.61 6.50 1.59
N ALA A 13 0.30 7.70 1.12
CA ALA A 13 -0.19 7.91 -0.24
C ALA A 13 0.86 7.48 -1.28
N LEU A 14 2.13 7.79 -1.04
CA LEU A 14 3.25 7.37 -1.89
C LEU A 14 3.44 5.85 -1.86
N ALA A 15 3.44 5.23 -0.67
CA ALA A 15 3.52 3.78 -0.54
C ALA A 15 2.36 3.08 -1.28
N LEU A 16 1.15 3.63 -1.18
CA LEU A 16 -0.02 3.10 -1.88
C LEU A 16 0.12 3.22 -3.40
N ALA A 17 0.63 4.35 -3.90
CA ALA A 17 0.89 4.56 -5.32
C ALA A 17 1.91 3.55 -5.86
N LEU A 18 3.00 3.32 -5.13
CA LEU A 18 4.03 2.34 -5.49
C LEU A 18 3.49 0.91 -5.49
N MET A 19 2.65 0.54 -4.51
CA MET A 19 2.01 -0.78 -4.47
C MET A 19 1.04 -0.99 -5.65
N ARG A 20 0.28 0.04 -6.04
CA ARG A 20 -0.57 -0.04 -7.24
C ARG A 20 0.26 -0.25 -8.51
N GLN A 21 1.37 0.47 -8.64
CA GLN A 21 2.27 0.32 -9.77
C GLN A 21 2.94 -1.07 -9.80
N ALA A 22 3.39 -1.58 -8.66
CA ALA A 22 3.96 -2.93 -8.56
C ALA A 22 2.95 -4.02 -8.93
N LYS A 23 1.66 -3.83 -8.60
CA LYS A 23 0.58 -4.74 -9.02
C LYS A 23 0.41 -4.78 -10.53
N GLU A 24 0.50 -3.64 -11.22
CA GLU A 24 0.43 -3.58 -12.67
C GLU A 24 1.60 -4.32 -13.33
N TYR A 25 2.81 -4.22 -12.76
CA TYR A 25 3.97 -4.99 -13.22
C TYR A 25 3.80 -6.49 -13.00
N LEU A 26 3.26 -6.92 -11.85
CA LEU A 26 3.01 -8.34 -11.54
C LEU A 26 1.94 -8.95 -12.45
N ALA A 27 0.90 -8.17 -12.78
CA ALA A 27 -0.09 -8.56 -13.77
C ALA A 27 0.54 -8.73 -15.17
N ALA A 28 1.47 -7.85 -15.55
CA ALA A 28 2.20 -7.96 -16.81
C ALA A 28 3.11 -9.20 -16.88
N THR A 29 3.64 -9.66 -15.75
CA THR A 29 4.42 -10.92 -15.65
C THR A 29 3.55 -12.17 -15.46
N ASN A 30 2.22 -12.04 -15.51
CA ASN A 30 1.24 -13.12 -15.32
C ASN A 30 1.37 -13.83 -13.96
N ASP A 31 1.96 -13.16 -12.96
CA ASP A 31 2.12 -13.66 -11.60
C ASP A 31 0.89 -13.26 -10.78
N VAL A 32 -0.18 -14.03 -10.98
CA VAL A 32 -1.51 -13.77 -10.42
C VAL A 32 -1.50 -13.93 -8.89
N ASP A 33 -0.73 -14.90 -8.37
CA ASP A 33 -0.63 -15.16 -6.93
C ASP A 33 0.05 -13.99 -6.20
N ALA A 34 1.14 -13.45 -6.75
CA ALA A 34 1.80 -12.28 -6.19
C ALA A 34 0.94 -11.01 -6.30
N ALA A 35 0.21 -10.84 -7.41
CA ALA A 35 -0.71 -9.71 -7.59
C ALA A 35 -1.87 -9.75 -6.56
N ASP A 36 -2.41 -10.94 -6.27
CA ASP A 36 -3.46 -11.13 -5.27
C ASP A 36 -2.96 -10.89 -3.83
N GLN A 37 -1.74 -11.34 -3.51
CA GLN A 37 -1.13 -11.06 -2.20
C GLN A 37 -0.90 -9.55 -2.01
N LEU A 38 -0.43 -8.86 -3.06
CA LEU A 38 -0.22 -7.42 -3.03
C LEU A 38 -1.53 -6.65 -2.91
N GLN A 39 -2.59 -7.11 -3.58
CA GLN A 39 -3.93 -6.54 -3.43
C GLN A 39 -4.43 -6.64 -1.98
N ARG A 40 -4.29 -7.82 -1.34
CA ARG A 40 -4.66 -7.98 0.09
C ARG A 40 -3.84 -7.09 1.02
N ALA A 41 -2.56 -6.89 0.73
CA ALA A 41 -1.71 -5.98 1.50
C ALA A 41 -2.18 -4.51 1.37
N ILE A 42 -2.55 -4.09 0.15
CA ILE A 42 -3.15 -2.77 -0.12
C ILE A 42 -4.47 -2.61 0.65
N ASP A 43 -5.35 -3.60 0.60
CA ASP A 43 -6.64 -3.57 1.29
C ASP A 43 -6.48 -3.51 2.82
N THR A 44 -5.48 -4.21 3.37
CA THR A 44 -5.14 -4.16 4.80
C THR A 44 -4.61 -2.79 5.22
N LEU A 45 -3.85 -2.11 4.34
CA LEU A 45 -3.32 -0.76 4.56
C LEU A 45 -4.38 0.33 4.43
N LEU A 46 -5.38 0.12 3.56
CA LEU A 46 -6.51 1.03 3.34
C LEU A 46 -7.61 0.86 4.35
N THR A 47 -7.76 -0.33 4.93
CA THR A 47 -8.70 -0.55 6.02
C THR A 47 -8.20 0.24 7.22
N PRO A 48 -8.93 1.27 7.70
CA PRO A 48 -8.56 1.91 8.95
C PRO A 48 -8.55 0.81 10.01
N ARG A 49 -7.45 0.69 10.76
CA ARG A 49 -7.48 -0.02 12.04
C ARG A 49 -8.50 0.73 12.89
N THR A 50 -9.77 0.36 12.79
CA THR A 50 -10.72 0.59 13.86
C THR A 50 -10.05 -0.05 15.07
N PRO A 51 -9.67 0.72 16.10
CA PRO A 51 -9.26 0.09 17.34
C PRO A 51 -10.49 -0.71 17.77
N VAL A 52 -10.39 -2.04 17.71
CA VAL A 52 -11.30 -2.91 18.44
C VAL A 52 -10.98 -2.61 19.91
N ALA A 53 -11.72 -1.64 20.44
CA ALA A 53 -11.96 -1.55 21.86
C ALA A 53 -12.94 -2.67 22.20
N ALA A 54 -12.40 -3.77 22.73
CA ALA A 54 -13.09 -4.72 23.59
C ALA A 54 -12.04 -5.61 24.26
#